data_AF-A0A0C2HDH9-F1
#
_entry.id   AF-A0A0C2HDH9-F1
#
_cell.length_a   1.000
_cell.length_b   1.000
_cell.length_c   1.000
_cell.angle_alpha   90.00
_cell.angle_beta   90.00
_cell.angle_gamma   90.00
#
_symmetry.space_group_name_H-M   'P 1'
#
loop_
_entity.id
_entity.type
_entity.pdbx_description
1 polymer ?
#
loop_
_entity_poly.entity_id
_entity_poly.type
_entity_poly.pdbx_seq_one_letter_code
_entity_poly.pdbx_strand_id
1 'polypeptide(L)' 'MDAQPESQRSTASSAEEHNAKEVLTECKDEDPRCPTYASNDFCTDPFYEGIRAVKCARTCNLCSSS' A
#
# COMPACT_ATOMS: atom_id res chain seq x y z
N MET A 1 7.72 31.58 -30.75
CA MET A 1 8.63 32.33 -29.87
C MET A 1 8.11 32.22 -28.46
N ASP A 2 8.51 31.17 -27.76
CA ASP A 2 9.55 31.19 -26.73
C ASP A 2 8.98 31.61 -25.37
N ALA A 3 8.64 30.61 -24.56
CA ALA A 3 8.63 30.76 -23.11
C ALA A 3 9.15 29.44 -22.50
N GLN A 4 10.36 29.58 -21.96
CA GLN A 4 11.23 28.57 -21.38
C GLN A 4 10.73 28.04 -20.01
N PRO A 5 11.35 26.96 -19.52
CA PRO A 5 10.73 25.95 -18.67
C PRO A 5 10.58 26.33 -17.21
N GLU A 6 9.60 25.70 -16.56
CA GLU A 6 9.38 25.78 -15.13
C GLU A 6 10.60 25.26 -14.37
N SER A 7 11.28 26.22 -13.76
CA SER A 7 11.94 26.16 -12.47
C SER A 7 11.50 24.96 -11.63
N GLN A 8 12.13 23.80 -11.84
CA GLN A 8 12.17 22.73 -10.86
C GLN A 8 13.08 23.18 -9.73
N ARG A 9 12.51 24.10 -8.92
CA ARG A 9 12.78 24.24 -7.51
C ARG A 9 12.91 22.81 -6.98
N SER A 10 14.10 22.44 -6.57
CA SER A 10 14.33 21.24 -5.79
C SER A 10 13.53 21.36 -4.49
N THR A 11 12.24 21.04 -4.54
CA THR A 11 11.53 20.57 -3.36
C THR A 11 11.79 19.08 -3.33
N ALA A 12 12.87 18.73 -2.64
CA ALA A 12 13.06 17.39 -2.11
C ALA A 12 11.76 16.97 -1.42
N SER A 13 11.06 16.03 -2.05
CA SER A 13 10.19 15.08 -1.36
C SER A 13 10.14 13.77 -2.14
N SER A 14 11.30 13.36 -2.65
CA SER A 14 11.67 11.95 -2.57
C SER A 14 12.35 11.80 -1.20
N ALA A 15 11.80 10.90 -0.38
CA ALA A 15 12.45 10.00 0.58
C ALA A 15 13.79 10.50 1.19
N GLU A 16 14.05 10.59 2.50
CA GLU A 16 13.71 9.78 3.70
C GLU A 16 13.98 10.76 4.89
N GLU A 17 13.41 10.66 6.10
CA GLU A 17 13.90 9.77 7.16
C GLU A 17 13.11 10.05 8.47
N HIS A 18 12.19 9.17 8.85
CA HIS A 18 12.12 8.76 10.26
C HIS A 18 12.86 7.44 10.34
N ASN A 19 14.17 7.58 10.56
CA ASN A 19 14.98 6.80 11.47
C ASN A 19 14.30 5.54 12.00
N ALA A 20 14.83 4.38 11.57
CA ALA A 20 14.72 3.06 12.18
C ALA A 20 13.66 2.93 13.28
N LYS A 21 12.68 2.04 13.06
CA LYS A 21 11.67 1.57 14.02
C LYS A 21 10.34 2.32 13.92
N GLU A 22 9.61 2.06 12.85
CA GLU A 22 8.15 1.92 12.87
C GLU A 22 7.80 0.95 11.73
N VAL A 23 7.98 -0.36 11.97
CA VAL A 23 7.44 -1.43 11.12
C VAL A 23 5.93 -1.50 11.39
N LEU A 24 5.24 -0.41 11.11
CA LEU A 24 3.79 -0.43 10.99
C LEU A 24 3.55 -0.68 9.51
N THR A 25 3.48 -1.98 9.20
CA THR A 25 2.96 -2.55 7.95
C THR A 25 1.92 -1.61 7.35
N GLU A 26 2.33 -0.86 6.33
CA GLU A 26 1.42 0.07 5.65
C GLU A 26 0.21 -0.74 5.18
N CYS A 27 -0.95 -0.45 5.76
CA CYS A 27 -2.21 -1.06 5.41
C CYS A 27 -2.57 -0.68 3.99
N LYS A 28 -2.07 -1.44 3.03
CA LYS A 28 -2.41 -1.29 1.63
C LYS A 28 -2.63 -2.65 1.01
N ASP A 29 -3.39 -2.62 -0.06
CA ASP A 29 -3.47 -3.76 -0.96
C ASP A 29 -2.19 -3.75 -1.79
N GLU A 30 -1.41 -4.82 -1.70
CA GLU A 30 -0.25 -5.05 -2.58
C GLU A 30 -0.70 -5.44 -3.99
N ASP A 31 -1.84 -6.13 -4.12
CA ASP A 31 -2.34 -6.61 -5.40
C ASP A 31 -3.54 -5.77 -5.88
N PRO A 32 -3.52 -5.22 -7.11
CA PRO A 32 -4.66 -4.48 -7.64
C PRO A 32 -5.90 -5.35 -7.88
N ARG A 33 -5.77 -6.69 -7.82
CA ARG A 33 -6.87 -7.65 -7.94
C ARG A 33 -7.53 -8.00 -6.61
N CYS A 34 -7.11 -7.39 -5.51
CA CYS A 34 -7.81 -7.52 -4.22
C CYS A 34 -9.34 -7.38 -4.28
N PRO A 35 -9.95 -6.42 -5.02
CA PRO A 35 -11.42 -6.38 -5.16
C PRO A 35 -12.01 -7.64 -5.80
N THR A 36 -11.32 -8.23 -6.79
CA THR A 36 -11.71 -9.50 -7.39
C THR A 36 -11.57 -10.64 -6.38
N TYR A 37 -10.47 -10.68 -5.64
CA TYR A 37 -10.23 -11.69 -4.61
C TYR A 37 -11.28 -11.64 -3.49
N ALA A 38 -11.63 -10.45 -3.00
CA ALA A 38 -12.69 -10.28 -2.01
C ALA A 38 -14.04 -10.83 -2.49
N SER A 39 -14.33 -10.72 -3.79
CA SER A 39 -15.54 -11.26 -4.40
C SER A 39 -15.51 -12.80 -4.56
N ASN A 40 -14.34 -13.43 -4.42
CA ASN A 40 -14.11 -14.88 -4.52
C ASN A 40 -13.82 -15.50 -3.15
N ASP A 41 -14.36 -14.94 -2.06
CA ASP A 41 -14.17 -15.44 -0.70
C ASP A 41 -12.70 -15.48 -0.21
N PHE A 42 -11.79 -14.74 -0.85
CA PHE A 42 -10.37 -14.73 -0.46
C PHE A 42 -10.14 -14.25 0.99
N CYS A 43 -11.00 -13.35 1.47
CA CYS A 43 -10.91 -12.83 2.83
C CYS A 43 -11.50 -13.79 3.87
N THR A 44 -12.35 -14.75 3.48
CA THR A 44 -13.06 -15.69 4.36
C THR A 44 -12.48 -17.10 4.30
N ASP A 45 -11.84 -17.45 3.19
CA ASP A 45 -11.28 -18.76 2.96
C ASP A 45 -9.96 -18.96 3.75
N PRO A 46 -9.87 -20.02 4.57
CA PRO A 46 -8.71 -20.27 5.43
C PRO A 46 -7.44 -20.63 4.65
N PHE A 47 -7.56 -21.10 3.40
CA PHE A 47 -6.41 -21.35 2.53
C PHE A 47 -5.61 -20.06 2.27
N TYR A 48 -6.28 -18.91 2.25
CA TYR A 48 -5.65 -17.62 2.00
C TYR A 48 -5.33 -16.84 3.28
N GLU A 49 -5.54 -17.39 4.47
CA GLU A 49 -5.37 -16.68 5.75
C GLU A 49 -4.00 -15.99 5.90
N GLY A 50 -2.92 -16.68 5.52
CA GLY A 50 -1.56 -16.13 5.61
C GLY A 50 -1.25 -15.08 4.54
N ILE A 51 -1.91 -15.15 3.37
CA ILE A 51 -1.62 -14.26 2.24
C ILE A 51 -2.59 -13.08 2.16
N ARG A 52 -3.79 -13.17 2.73
CA ARG A 52 -4.78 -12.09 2.72
C ARG A 52 -4.34 -10.85 3.48
N ALA A 53 -3.58 -11.03 4.57
CA ALA A 53 -2.99 -9.93 5.35
C ALA A 53 -1.78 -9.30 4.68
N VAL A 54 -1.13 -10.01 3.76
CA VAL A 54 0.03 -9.52 2.99
C VAL A 54 -0.49 -8.81 1.74
N LYS A 55 -1.27 -9.53 0.92
CA LYS A 55 -1.75 -9.04 -0.37
C LYS A 55 -2.88 -8.03 -0.30
N CYS A 56 -3.87 -8.29 0.53
CA CYS A 56 -5.15 -7.59 0.49
C CYS A 56 -5.59 -7.15 1.88
N ALA A 57 -4.63 -6.69 2.71
CA ALA A 57 -4.89 -6.38 4.10
C ALA A 57 -5.99 -5.32 4.23
N ARG A 58 -5.95 -4.31 3.36
CA ARG A 58 -6.93 -3.23 3.34
C ARG A 58 -8.28 -3.70 2.84
N THR A 59 -8.31 -4.42 1.71
CA THR A 59 -9.55 -4.94 1.12
C THR A 59 -10.24 -5.94 2.04
N CYS A 60 -9.48 -6.78 2.74
CA CYS A 60 -10.00 -7.72 3.74
C CYS A 60 -10.24 -7.09 5.11
N ASN A 61 -10.06 -5.76 5.26
CA ASN A 61 -10.20 -5.03 6.53
C ASN A 61 -9.37 -5.62 7.69
N LEU A 62 -8.19 -6.17 7.39
CA LEU A 62 -7.27 -6.83 8.32
C LEU A 62 -6.27 -5.87 8.97
N CYS A 63 -6.37 -4.59 8.67
CA CYS A 63 -5.42 -3.56 9.11
C CYS A 63 -5.57 -3.13 10.57
N SER A 64 -5.93 -4.05 11.46
CA SER A 64 -6.25 -3.77 12.86
C SER A 64 -5.12 -4.14 13.84
N SER A 65 -3.87 -4.25 13.39
CA SER A 65 -2.71 -4.51 14.27
C SER A 65 -1.65 -3.43 14.12
N SER A 66 -1.64 -2.52 15.08
CA SER A 66 -0.40 -1.98 15.66
C SER A 66 0.07 -2.90 16.79
#